data_AF-L7FH33-F1
#
_entry.id   AF-L7FH33-F1
#
_cell.length_a   1.000
_cell.length_b   1.000
_cell.length_c   1.000
_cell.angle_alpha   90.00
_cell.angle_beta   90.00
_cell.angle_gamma   90.00
#
_symmetry.space_group_name_H-M   'P 1'
#
loop_
_entity.id
_entity.type
_entity.pdbx_description
1 polymer ?
#
loop_
_entity_poly.entity_id
_entity_poly.type
_entity_poly.pdbx_seq_one_letter_code
_entity_poly.pdbx_strand_id
1 'polypeptide(L)'
;TDTDLPAAAHTARHFHRRMSATRHVSRWVHPDRPPPTSPAAPRRAAAHTAHLDRVYGDGWTAAGDAAVAFDPLSSQGVLTALYTGLSAGLAVDARLSQVPEDADSALAAYADQVEAARNAYLRGHRVIHAQEARWTDRSFWARRLADLP
;
A
#
# COMPACT_ATOMS: atom_id res chain seq x y z
N THR A 1 -11.97 4.50 -2.07
CA THR A 1 -12.08 3.02 -1.93
C THR A 1 -13.30 2.70 -1.09
N ASP A 2 -14.29 2.01 -1.66
CA ASP A 2 -15.34 1.22 -0.98
C ASP A 2 -15.91 1.77 0.36
N THR A 3 -16.05 3.09 0.49
CA THR A 3 -16.48 3.75 1.75
C THR A 3 -17.92 3.43 2.11
N ASP A 4 -18.67 2.89 1.15
CA ASP A 4 -20.04 2.44 1.27
C ASP A 4 -20.16 0.99 1.78
N LEU A 5 -19.06 0.23 1.87
CA LEU A 5 -19.09 -1.09 2.48
C LEU A 5 -19.16 -0.98 4.02
N PRO A 6 -19.96 -1.84 4.68
CA PRO A 6 -20.12 -1.78 6.13
C PRO A 6 -18.79 -2.01 6.84
N ALA A 7 -18.46 -1.13 7.79
CA ALA A 7 -17.26 -1.27 8.59
C ALA A 7 -17.34 -2.57 9.43
N ALA A 8 -16.33 -3.43 9.30
CA ALA A 8 -16.23 -4.60 10.17
C ALA A 8 -16.15 -4.19 11.66
N ALA A 9 -16.69 -4.99 12.57
CA ALA A 9 -16.46 -4.80 14.00
C ALA A 9 -14.96 -4.99 14.33
N HIS A 10 -14.41 -4.14 15.20
CA HIS A 10 -12.99 -4.14 15.57
C HIS A 10 -12.78 -4.27 17.08
N THR A 11 -13.78 -4.79 17.81
CA THR A 11 -13.58 -5.10 19.22
C THR A 11 -12.59 -6.26 19.36
N ALA A 12 -11.79 -6.23 20.42
CA ALA A 12 -10.84 -7.30 20.72
C ALA A 12 -11.51 -8.69 20.74
N ARG A 13 -12.70 -8.78 21.35
CA ARG A 13 -13.49 -10.02 21.40
C ARG A 13 -13.93 -10.49 20.01
N HIS A 14 -14.41 -9.59 19.15
CA HIS A 14 -14.80 -9.95 17.78
C HIS A 14 -13.60 -10.44 16.97
N PHE A 15 -12.48 -9.72 17.05
CA PHE A 15 -11.26 -10.05 16.34
C PHE A 15 -10.69 -11.40 16.76
N HIS A 16 -10.56 -11.65 18.06
CA HIS A 16 -10.12 -12.93 18.60
C HIS A 16 -11.00 -14.08 18.11
N ARG A 17 -12.33 -13.94 18.22
CA ARG A 17 -13.28 -14.95 17.73
C ARG A 17 -13.11 -15.25 16.23
N ARG A 18 -12.91 -14.22 15.40
CA ARG A 18 -12.68 -14.40 13.95
C ARG A 18 -11.35 -15.09 13.67
N MET A 19 -10.30 -14.76 14.41
CA MET A 19 -8.98 -15.38 14.28
C MET A 19 -9.01 -16.87 14.63
N SER A 20 -9.64 -17.23 15.75
CA SER A 20 -9.82 -18.63 16.18
C SER A 20 -10.63 -19.48 15.20
N ALA A 21 -11.51 -18.86 14.40
CA ALA A 21 -12.33 -19.55 13.40
C ALA A 21 -11.62 -19.75 12.04
N THR A 22 -10.38 -19.26 11.87
CA THR A 22 -9.65 -19.43 10.60
C THR A 22 -9.07 -20.84 10.45
N ARG A 23 -8.88 -21.30 9.21
CA ARG A 23 -8.28 -22.61 8.93
C ARG A 23 -6.81 -22.72 9.34
N HIS A 24 -6.03 -21.66 9.12
CA HIS A 24 -4.56 -21.70 9.25
C HIS A 24 -4.02 -20.88 10.42
N VAL A 25 -4.72 -19.83 10.86
CA VAL A 25 -4.25 -18.97 11.96
C VAL A 25 -4.70 -19.50 13.32
N SER A 26 -5.83 -20.23 13.38
CA SER A 26 -6.40 -20.77 14.62
C SER A 26 -5.42 -21.58 15.47
N ARG A 27 -4.55 -22.38 14.84
CA ARG A 27 -3.52 -23.17 15.56
C ARG A 27 -2.52 -22.33 16.35
N TRP A 28 -2.35 -21.05 15.99
CA TRP A 28 -1.47 -20.10 16.67
C TRP A 28 -2.23 -19.25 17.70
N VAL A 29 -3.55 -19.36 17.74
CA VAL A 29 -4.38 -18.75 18.76
C VAL A 29 -4.40 -19.70 19.94
N HIS A 30 -3.54 -19.47 20.93
CA HIS A 30 -3.52 -20.28 22.15
C HIS A 30 -4.86 -20.14 22.89
N PRO A 31 -5.72 -21.18 22.92
CA PRO A 31 -7.02 -21.10 23.57
C PRO A 31 -6.88 -21.04 25.09
N ASP A 32 -5.79 -21.58 25.63
CA ASP A 32 -5.54 -21.72 27.07
C ASP A 32 -4.76 -20.55 27.68
N ARG A 33 -4.30 -19.60 26.85
CA ARG A 33 -3.61 -18.41 27.36
C ARG A 33 -4.67 -17.37 27.70
N PRO A 34 -4.76 -16.91 28.96
CA PRO A 34 -5.68 -15.83 29.31
C PRO A 34 -5.40 -14.65 28.38
N PRO A 35 -6.44 -14.01 27.81
CA PRO A 35 -6.24 -12.83 26.98
C PRO A 35 -5.41 -11.83 27.78
N PRO A 36 -4.50 -11.08 27.14
CA PRO A 36 -3.78 -10.02 27.84
C PRO A 36 -4.76 -9.16 28.62
N THR A 37 -4.39 -8.76 29.84
CA THR A 37 -5.25 -8.10 30.85
C THR A 37 -6.00 -6.87 30.32
N SER A 38 -5.57 -6.32 29.20
CA SER A 38 -6.40 -5.57 28.27
C SER A 38 -6.09 -6.06 26.85
N PRO A 39 -6.97 -6.81 26.17
CA PRO A 39 -6.72 -7.12 24.79
C PRO A 39 -6.93 -5.83 24.01
N ALA A 40 -5.84 -5.18 23.64
CA ALA A 40 -5.88 -3.98 22.83
C ALA A 40 -6.71 -4.29 21.58
N ALA A 41 -7.81 -3.55 21.40
CA ALA A 41 -8.62 -3.68 20.21
C ALA A 41 -7.72 -3.47 18.97
N PRO A 42 -7.86 -4.28 17.90
CA PRO A 42 -7.10 -4.07 16.69
C PRO A 42 -7.30 -2.63 16.21
N ARG A 43 -6.18 -1.92 16.04
CA ARG A 43 -6.17 -0.60 15.43
C ARG A 43 -6.27 -0.76 13.92
N ARG A 44 -6.94 0.20 13.28
CA ARG A 44 -7.03 0.27 11.83
C ARG A 44 -6.20 1.44 11.33
N ALA A 45 -5.52 1.20 10.23
CA ALA A 45 -4.89 2.24 9.44
C ALA A 45 -5.41 2.13 8.01
N ALA A 46 -5.41 3.25 7.31
CA ALA A 46 -5.61 3.23 5.88
C ALA A 46 -4.48 2.41 5.23
N ALA A 47 -4.85 1.42 4.42
CA ALA A 47 -3.91 0.55 3.71
C ALA A 47 -4.13 0.60 2.18
N HIS A 48 -4.79 1.66 1.70
CA HIS A 48 -5.09 1.82 0.28
C HIS A 48 -3.88 2.36 -0.48
N THR A 49 -3.79 2.01 -1.75
CA THR A 49 -2.86 2.65 -2.68
C THR A 49 -3.12 4.15 -2.76
N ALA A 50 -2.08 4.95 -2.60
CA ALA A 50 -2.10 6.41 -2.74
C ALA A 50 -0.87 6.88 -3.53
N HIS A 51 -0.97 8.03 -4.15
CA HIS A 51 0.14 8.65 -4.88
C HIS A 51 -0.02 10.16 -4.86
N LEU A 52 1.09 10.87 -4.96
CA LEU A 52 1.10 12.31 -5.13
C LEU A 52 1.11 12.64 -6.62
N ASP A 53 0.21 13.52 -7.08
CA ASP A 53 0.09 13.89 -8.51
C ASP A 53 1.39 14.47 -9.08
N ARG A 54 2.17 15.13 -8.23
CA ARG A 54 3.48 15.71 -8.57
C ARG A 54 4.43 15.44 -7.42
N VAL A 55 5.50 14.72 -7.69
CA VAL A 55 6.43 14.25 -6.64
C VAL A 55 7.58 15.21 -6.35
N TYR A 56 7.66 16.35 -7.03
CA TYR A 56 8.67 17.37 -6.77
C TYR A 56 8.16 18.77 -7.09
N GLY A 57 8.84 19.78 -6.55
CA GLY A 57 8.59 21.18 -6.85
C GLY A 57 9.76 22.03 -6.38
N ASP A 58 9.55 23.36 -6.32
CA ASP A 58 10.60 24.27 -5.90
C ASP A 58 11.05 23.99 -4.46
N GLY A 59 12.30 23.59 -4.29
CA GLY A 59 12.91 23.28 -3.01
C GLY A 59 12.48 21.95 -2.35
N TRP A 60 11.74 21.08 -3.04
CA TRP A 60 11.31 19.81 -2.44
C TRP A 60 11.13 18.66 -3.44
N THR A 61 11.30 17.43 -2.95
CA THR A 61 10.91 16.18 -3.61
C THR A 61 10.35 15.21 -2.56
N ALA A 62 9.35 14.42 -2.95
CA ALA A 62 8.75 13.39 -2.11
C ALA A 62 9.43 12.04 -2.36
N ALA A 63 9.51 11.19 -1.35
CA ALA A 63 10.01 9.81 -1.47
C ALA A 63 9.25 8.87 -0.53
N GLY A 64 9.35 7.57 -0.77
CA GLY A 64 8.57 6.55 -0.07
C GLY A 64 7.08 6.79 -0.15
N ASP A 65 6.37 6.54 0.96
CA ASP A 65 4.92 6.67 1.03
C ASP A 65 4.43 8.11 0.74
N ALA A 66 5.29 9.13 0.86
CA ALA A 66 4.96 10.50 0.48
C ALA A 66 4.88 10.69 -1.05
N ALA A 67 5.62 9.90 -1.83
CA ALA A 67 5.54 9.89 -3.29
C ALA A 67 4.47 8.91 -3.77
N VAL A 68 4.53 7.67 -3.27
CA VAL A 68 3.61 6.60 -3.63
C VAL A 68 3.55 5.53 -2.53
N ALA A 69 2.34 5.16 -2.12
CA ALA A 69 2.06 4.09 -1.18
C ALA A 69 1.23 3.01 -1.87
N PHE A 70 1.57 1.74 -1.64
CA PHE A 70 0.91 0.58 -2.25
C PHE A 70 0.11 -0.21 -1.21
N ASP A 71 -1.00 -0.83 -1.62
CA ASP A 71 -1.72 -1.80 -0.76
C ASP A 71 -0.75 -2.91 -0.33
N PRO A 72 -0.73 -3.28 0.97
CA PRO A 72 0.25 -4.21 1.54
C PRO A 72 0.16 -5.63 0.99
N LEU A 73 -0.88 -5.99 0.23
CA LEU A 73 -1.05 -7.31 -0.38
C LEU A 73 0.17 -7.71 -1.24
N SER A 74 0.87 -6.76 -1.87
CA SER A 74 2.06 -7.05 -2.67
C SER A 74 3.37 -7.10 -1.87
N SER A 75 3.36 -6.73 -0.58
CA SER A 75 4.57 -6.59 0.27
C SER A 75 5.66 -5.68 -0.32
N GLN A 76 5.29 -4.73 -1.18
CA GLN A 76 6.24 -3.87 -1.89
C GLN A 76 6.59 -2.56 -1.17
N GLY A 77 5.88 -2.18 -0.09
CA GLY A 77 6.06 -0.85 0.54
C GLY A 77 7.51 -0.52 0.91
N VAL A 78 8.23 -1.43 1.59
CA VAL A 78 9.64 -1.21 1.96
C VAL A 78 10.55 -1.12 0.74
N LEU A 79 10.35 -2.00 -0.25
CA LEU A 79 11.13 -1.98 -1.48
C LEU A 79 10.92 -0.66 -2.24
N THR A 80 9.67 -0.22 -2.37
CA THR A 80 9.29 1.05 -3.00
C THR A 80 9.88 2.24 -2.24
N ALA A 81 9.86 2.21 -0.90
CA ALA A 81 10.47 3.26 -0.09
C ALA A 81 11.99 3.37 -0.31
N LEU A 82 12.69 2.25 -0.35
CA LEU A 82 14.13 2.22 -0.62
C LEU A 82 14.45 2.68 -2.05
N TYR A 83 13.71 2.16 -3.03
CA TYR A 83 13.88 2.53 -4.44
C TYR A 83 13.65 4.03 -4.67
N THR A 84 12.51 4.55 -4.22
CA THR A 84 12.17 5.96 -4.40
C THR A 84 13.07 6.88 -3.59
N GLY A 85 13.51 6.48 -2.39
CA GLY A 85 14.48 7.24 -1.60
C GLY A 85 15.83 7.37 -2.28
N LEU A 86 16.35 6.27 -2.85
CA LEU A 86 17.60 6.29 -3.61
C LEU A 86 17.47 7.16 -4.86
N SER A 87 16.42 6.95 -5.68
CA SER A 87 16.22 7.72 -6.91
C SER A 87 16.01 9.22 -6.64
N ALA A 88 15.24 9.58 -5.61
CA ALA A 88 15.06 10.97 -5.21
C ALA A 88 16.38 11.62 -4.79
N GLY A 89 17.21 10.90 -4.01
CA GLY A 89 18.52 11.38 -3.58
C GLY A 89 19.46 11.65 -4.76
N LEU A 90 19.51 10.73 -5.73
CA LEU A 90 20.30 10.91 -6.95
C LEU A 90 19.79 12.09 -7.80
N ALA A 91 18.48 12.27 -7.91
CA ALA A 91 17.90 13.38 -8.65
C ALA A 91 18.19 14.74 -7.98
N VAL A 92 18.17 14.81 -6.65
CA VAL A 92 18.54 16.00 -5.89
C VAL A 92 20.03 16.31 -6.04
N ASP A 93 20.90 15.31 -5.92
CA ASP A 93 22.34 15.47 -6.10
C ASP A 93 22.69 16.03 -7.50
N ALA A 94 22.08 15.45 -8.55
CA ALA A 94 22.21 15.94 -9.92
C ALA A 94 21.69 17.38 -10.08
N ARG A 95 20.52 17.70 -9.49
CA ARG A 95 19.90 19.03 -9.54
C ARG A 95 20.78 20.11 -8.91
N LEU A 96 21.45 19.79 -7.81
CA LEU A 96 22.32 20.70 -7.06
C LEU A 96 23.70 20.85 -7.71
N SER A 97 24.15 19.84 -8.46
CA SER A 97 25.47 19.82 -9.11
C SER A 97 25.50 20.49 -10.49
N GLN A 98 24.35 20.78 -11.11
CA GLN A 98 24.27 21.37 -12.46
C GLN A 98 24.15 22.91 -12.47
N VAL A 99 24.85 23.55 -13.41
CA VAL A 99 24.78 24.99 -13.78
C VAL A 99 23.56 25.20 -14.73
N PRO A 100 22.89 26.37 -14.74
CA PRO A 100 21.42 26.49 -14.78
C PRO A 100 20.62 26.01 -16.00
N GLU A 101 21.21 25.51 -17.08
CA GLU A 101 20.47 25.47 -18.35
C GLU A 101 19.49 24.28 -18.50
N ASP A 102 19.59 23.21 -17.70
CA ASP A 102 18.69 22.04 -17.81
C ASP A 102 18.38 21.32 -16.48
N ALA A 103 18.38 22.07 -15.38
CA ALA A 103 18.45 21.51 -14.04
C ALA A 103 17.22 20.64 -13.65
N ASP A 104 16.04 20.87 -14.24
CA ASP A 104 14.81 20.13 -13.90
C ASP A 104 14.74 18.71 -14.49
N SER A 105 15.64 18.35 -15.42
CA SER A 105 15.57 17.06 -16.12
C SER A 105 15.71 15.85 -15.19
N ALA A 106 16.54 15.94 -14.15
CA ALA A 106 16.78 14.84 -13.22
C ALA A 106 15.56 14.56 -12.31
N LEU A 107 14.90 15.62 -11.83
CA LEU A 107 13.68 15.50 -11.02
C LEU A 107 12.48 15.06 -11.87
N ALA A 108 12.41 15.51 -13.13
CA ALA A 108 11.43 15.00 -14.08
C ALA A 108 11.62 13.50 -14.34
N ALA A 109 12.86 13.05 -14.58
CA ALA A 109 13.17 11.63 -14.75
C ALA A 109 12.82 10.80 -13.50
N TYR A 110 13.00 11.35 -12.30
CA TYR A 110 12.55 10.72 -11.06
C TYR A 110 11.02 10.58 -11.01
N ALA A 111 10.27 11.62 -11.40
CA ALA A 111 8.82 11.55 -11.45
C ALA A 111 8.33 10.45 -12.41
N ASP A 112 8.95 10.31 -13.57
CA ASP A 112 8.65 9.24 -14.53
C ASP A 112 8.92 7.85 -13.94
N GLN A 113 9.97 7.69 -13.14
CA GLN A 113 10.27 6.44 -12.44
C GLN A 113 9.19 6.07 -11.41
N VAL A 114 8.70 7.06 -10.64
CA VAL A 114 7.61 6.84 -9.67
C VAL A 114 6.33 6.41 -10.39
N GLU A 115 5.98 7.08 -11.50
CA GLU A 115 4.79 6.74 -12.27
C GLU A 115 4.91 5.36 -12.94
N ALA A 116 6.08 5.01 -13.45
CA ALA A 116 6.35 3.67 -13.99
C ALA A 116 6.18 2.58 -12.92
N ALA A 117 6.74 2.79 -11.72
CA ALA A 117 6.59 1.87 -10.59
C ALA A 117 5.13 1.71 -10.17
N ARG A 118 4.38 2.82 -10.09
CA ARG A 118 2.93 2.82 -9.81
C ARG A 118 2.15 2.03 -10.85
N ASN A 119 2.41 2.25 -12.13
CA ASN A 119 1.74 1.53 -13.21
C ASN A 119 2.05 0.03 -13.20
N ALA A 120 3.30 -0.34 -12.92
CA ALA A 120 3.68 -1.75 -12.74
C ALA A 120 2.92 -2.39 -11.57
N TYR A 121 2.85 -1.70 -10.43
CA TYR A 121 2.09 -2.14 -9.28
C TYR A 121 0.60 -2.31 -9.60
N LEU A 122 -0.06 -1.33 -10.23
CA LEU A 122 -1.50 -1.40 -10.53
C LEU A 122 -1.85 -2.59 -11.44
N ARG A 123 -0.98 -2.92 -12.40
CA ARG A 123 -1.14 -4.12 -13.23
C ARG A 123 -1.06 -5.41 -12.39
N GLY A 124 -0.01 -5.54 -11.57
CA GLY A 124 0.16 -6.71 -10.70
C GLY A 124 -0.96 -6.86 -9.68
N HIS A 125 -1.37 -5.75 -9.06
CA HIS A 125 -2.45 -5.69 -8.09
C HIS A 125 -3.78 -6.23 -8.66
N ARG A 126 -4.14 -5.84 -9.89
CA ARG A 126 -5.32 -6.38 -10.58
C ARG A 126 -5.22 -7.88 -10.81
N VAL A 127 -4.07 -8.35 -11.30
CA VAL A 127 -3.84 -9.78 -11.55
C VAL A 127 -3.98 -10.60 -10.26
N ILE A 128 -3.41 -10.14 -9.15
CA ILE A 128 -3.51 -10.87 -7.87
C ILE A 128 -4.95 -10.91 -7.38
N HIS A 129 -5.68 -9.79 -7.44
CA HIS A 129 -7.09 -9.77 -7.03
C HIS A 129 -7.98 -10.64 -7.93
N ALA A 130 -7.69 -10.73 -9.23
CA ALA A 130 -8.42 -11.57 -10.18
C ALA A 130 -8.33 -13.07 -9.88
N GLN A 131 -7.28 -13.51 -9.18
CA GLN A 131 -7.09 -14.92 -8.84
C GLN A 131 -8.04 -15.40 -7.74
N GLU A 132 -8.70 -14.49 -7.03
CA GLU A 132 -9.61 -14.87 -5.94
C GLU A 132 -11.02 -15.22 -6.45
N ALA A 133 -11.29 -16.52 -6.54
CA ALA A 133 -12.59 -17.05 -7.00
C ALA A 133 -13.52 -17.53 -5.87
N ARG A 134 -13.10 -17.52 -4.59
CA ARG A 134 -13.91 -18.10 -3.49
C ARG A 134 -15.03 -17.20 -3.00
N TRP A 135 -14.96 -15.90 -3.27
CA TRP A 135 -15.83 -14.88 -2.68
C TRP A 135 -16.42 -13.92 -3.72
N THR A 136 -16.67 -14.41 -4.93
CA THR A 136 -17.19 -13.61 -6.05
C THR A 136 -18.54 -12.95 -5.75
N ASP A 137 -19.32 -13.51 -4.82
CA ASP A 137 -20.61 -12.99 -4.33
C ASP A 137 -20.48 -11.84 -3.32
N ARG A 138 -19.27 -11.57 -2.81
CA ARG A 138 -19.03 -10.51 -1.82
C ARG A 138 -18.72 -9.20 -2.51
N SER A 139 -19.42 -8.12 -2.12
CA SER A 139 -19.32 -6.80 -2.77
C SER A 139 -17.89 -6.28 -2.95
N PHE A 140 -17.00 -6.50 -1.97
CA PHE A 140 -15.58 -6.13 -2.07
C PHE A 140 -14.86 -6.81 -3.25
N TRP A 141 -15.07 -8.12 -3.42
CA TRP A 141 -14.43 -8.94 -4.45
C TRP A 141 -15.14 -8.77 -5.80
N ALA A 142 -16.47 -8.74 -5.81
CA ALA A 142 -17.27 -8.51 -7.00
C ALA A 142 -16.83 -7.25 -7.76
N ARG A 143 -16.59 -6.13 -7.06
CA ARG A 143 -16.08 -4.90 -7.68
C ARG A 143 -14.73 -5.07 -8.34
N ARG A 144 -13.79 -5.72 -7.65
CA ARG A 144 -12.42 -5.94 -8.14
C ARG A 144 -12.35 -6.92 -9.31
N LEU A 145 -13.36 -7.79 -9.44
CA LEU A 145 -13.52 -8.70 -10.57
C LEU A 145 -14.25 -8.02 -11.74
N ALA A 146 -15.16 -7.09 -11.48
CA ALA A 146 -15.86 -6.33 -12.51
C ALA A 146 -14.96 -5.34 -13.26
N ASP A 147 -13.90 -4.85 -12.60
CA ASP A 147 -12.91 -3.94 -13.18
C ASP A 147 -11.81 -4.68 -13.99
N LEU A 148 -12.00 -5.98 -14.26
CA LEU A 148 -11.12 -6.75 -15.14
C LEU A 148 -11.54 -6.54 -16.60
N PRO A 149 -10.57 -6.37 -17.53
CA PRO A 149 -10.86 -6.21 -18.96
C PRO A 149 -11.49 -7.46 -19.58
#